data_AF-A0A2U1JKD2-F1
#
_entry.id   AF-A0A2U1JKD2-F1
#
_cell.length_a   1.000
_cell.length_b   1.000
_cell.length_c   1.000
_cell.angle_alpha   90.00
_cell.angle_beta   90.00
_cell.angle_gamma   90.00
#
_symmetry.space_group_name_H-M   'P 1'
#
loop_
_entity.id
_entity.type
_entity.pdbx_description
1 polymer ?
#
loop_
_entity_poly.entity_id
_entity_poly.type
_entity_poly.pdbx_seq_one_letter_code
_entity_poly.pdbx_strand_id
1 'polypeptide(L)'
;MTKQPQAILEEQNKIFGYSERGIINSLIFNIGEDKNLLREFIGLIKLPYPIDVGEPKKYTILLEQSFSRFGDADLIIIIHYENKEDKKVLFFEGKVKTYKKNWNIETEFGKYIEPINSEHKIRPKNYWSNLFSQLYLKKSLIDNWIEINEKGGVKLLESERDRKIGENKIVLKAFKKLNGCKQNYYIGLIPTLEENIKKFKGKTDFDLHFLSWETVHKFCKDNKLKKVLKMFKYNDGQIY
;
A
#
# COMPACT_ATOMS: atom_id res chain seq x y z
N MET A 1 -29.13 -43.75 30.57
CA MET A 1 -29.29 -42.44 29.91
C MET A 1 -27.96 -41.71 29.95
N THR A 2 -27.20 -41.81 28.86
CA THR A 2 -25.89 -41.17 28.69
C THR A 2 -26.11 -39.72 28.26
N LYS A 3 -25.76 -38.77 29.14
CA LYS A 3 -25.68 -37.34 28.76
C LYS A 3 -24.51 -37.18 27.78
N GLN A 4 -24.80 -36.73 26.57
CA GLN A 4 -23.77 -36.24 25.65
C GLN A 4 -23.06 -35.02 26.28
N PRO A 5 -21.73 -34.88 26.13
CA PRO A 5 -21.05 -33.66 26.53
C PRO A 5 -21.48 -32.53 25.58
N GLN A 6 -22.13 -31.50 26.11
CA GLN A 6 -22.27 -30.22 25.41
C GLN A 6 -20.87 -29.66 25.21
N ALA A 7 -20.44 -29.61 23.95
CA ALA A 7 -19.24 -28.88 23.57
C ALA A 7 -19.43 -27.41 23.96
N ILE A 8 -18.68 -26.98 24.99
CA ILE A 8 -18.55 -25.57 25.33
C ILE A 8 -17.84 -24.93 24.13
N LEU A 9 -18.61 -24.24 23.29
CA LEU A 9 -18.06 -23.34 22.29
C LEU A 9 -17.42 -22.18 23.07
N GLU A 10 -16.11 -22.27 23.31
CA GLU A 10 -15.35 -21.16 23.87
C GLU A 10 -15.56 -19.93 22.99
N GLU A 11 -16.18 -18.89 23.57
CA GLU A 11 -16.33 -17.61 22.92
C GLU A 11 -14.95 -17.00 22.71
N GLN A 12 -14.45 -17.08 21.49
CA GLN A 12 -13.19 -16.46 21.12
C GLN A 12 -13.35 -14.95 21.00
N ASN A 13 -12.42 -14.22 21.62
CA ASN A 13 -12.29 -12.76 21.46
C ASN A 13 -12.27 -12.36 19.97
N LYS A 14 -13.05 -11.34 19.62
CA LYS A 14 -13.14 -10.80 18.26
C LYS A 14 -12.42 -9.46 18.20
N ILE A 15 -11.53 -9.32 17.20
CA ILE A 15 -10.80 -8.08 16.94
C ILE A 15 -11.23 -7.58 15.58
N PHE A 16 -11.68 -6.32 15.52
CA PHE A 16 -12.09 -5.66 14.29
C PHE A 16 -11.32 -4.34 14.13
N GLY A 17 -10.72 -4.16 12.97
CA GLY A 17 -10.08 -2.94 12.51
C GLY A 17 -10.93 -2.30 11.41
N TYR A 18 -11.03 -0.98 11.46
CA TYR A 18 -11.72 -0.16 10.47
C TYR A 18 -10.76 0.28 9.35
N SER A 19 -11.32 0.58 8.17
CA SER A 19 -10.63 1.09 6.98
C SER A 19 -9.68 0.10 6.29
N GLU A 20 -9.05 0.55 5.19
CA GLU A 20 -7.96 -0.14 4.50
C GLU A 20 -6.88 -0.63 5.47
N ARG A 21 -6.50 0.18 6.46
CA ARG A 21 -5.43 -0.14 7.40
C ARG A 21 -5.76 -1.33 8.27
N GLY A 22 -7.01 -1.43 8.76
CA GLY A 22 -7.48 -2.59 9.51
C GLY A 22 -7.35 -3.90 8.72
N ILE A 23 -7.66 -3.87 7.42
CA ILE A 23 -7.56 -5.02 6.53
C ILE A 23 -6.10 -5.35 6.23
N ILE A 24 -5.27 -4.36 5.88
CA ILE A 24 -3.84 -4.54 5.58
C ILE A 24 -3.12 -5.13 6.78
N ASN A 25 -3.30 -4.55 7.97
CA ASN A 25 -2.68 -5.04 9.19
C ASN A 25 -3.14 -6.48 9.46
N SER A 26 -4.44 -6.75 9.39
CA SER A 26 -4.96 -8.11 9.57
C SER A 26 -4.36 -9.09 8.58
N LEU A 27 -4.25 -8.71 7.30
CA LEU A 27 -3.66 -9.54 6.25
C LEU A 27 -2.21 -9.88 6.57
N ILE A 28 -1.39 -8.87 6.83
CA ILE A 28 0.04 -9.02 7.06
C ILE A 28 0.33 -9.80 8.34
N PHE A 29 -0.41 -9.56 9.43
CA PHE A 29 -0.26 -10.36 10.66
C PHE A 29 -0.72 -11.81 10.50
N ASN A 30 -1.65 -12.11 9.58
CA ASN A 30 -2.05 -13.50 9.31
C ASN A 30 -1.08 -14.21 8.36
N ILE A 31 -0.45 -13.49 7.43
CA ILE A 31 0.67 -14.03 6.63
C ILE A 31 1.86 -14.31 7.55
N GLY A 32 2.16 -13.38 8.46
CA GLY A 32 3.22 -13.53 9.46
C GLY A 32 4.59 -13.75 8.81
N GLU A 33 5.26 -14.83 9.21
CA GLU A 33 6.60 -15.18 8.72
C GLU A 33 6.58 -16.14 7.51
N ASP A 34 5.39 -16.53 7.01
CA ASP A 34 5.27 -17.43 5.87
C ASP A 34 5.72 -16.74 4.57
N LYS A 35 6.97 -17.02 4.18
CA LYS A 35 7.59 -16.47 2.96
C LYS A 35 6.86 -16.89 1.68
N ASN A 36 6.28 -18.09 1.65
CA ASN A 36 5.59 -18.59 0.45
C ASN A 36 4.26 -17.88 0.28
N LEU A 37 3.48 -17.77 1.36
CA LEU A 37 2.23 -17.05 1.35
C LEU A 37 2.42 -15.55 1.06
N LEU A 38 3.50 -14.95 1.58
CA LEU A 38 3.87 -13.57 1.23
C LEU A 38 4.26 -13.44 -0.25
N ARG A 39 5.00 -14.40 -0.80
CA ARG A 39 5.35 -14.44 -2.23
C ARG A 39 4.10 -14.57 -3.10
N GLU A 40 3.15 -15.42 -2.71
CA GLU A 40 1.86 -15.55 -3.40
C GLU A 40 1.06 -14.25 -3.37
N PHE A 41 1.00 -13.57 -2.22
CA PHE A 41 0.35 -12.26 -2.11
C PHE A 41 0.99 -11.21 -3.04
N ILE A 42 2.33 -11.12 -3.05
CA ILE A 42 3.06 -10.22 -3.96
C ILE A 42 2.79 -10.60 -5.42
N GLY A 43 2.70 -11.90 -5.73
CA GLY A 43 2.39 -12.44 -7.04
C GLY A 43 1.00 -12.08 -7.57
N LEU A 44 0.10 -11.55 -6.73
CA LEU A 44 -1.19 -11.02 -7.19
C LEU A 44 -1.04 -9.74 -8.03
N ILE A 45 0.07 -9.01 -7.86
CA ILE A 45 0.30 -7.72 -8.51
C ILE A 45 0.74 -7.97 -9.96
N LYS A 46 -0.02 -7.45 -10.92
CA LYS A 46 0.34 -7.52 -12.34
C LYS A 46 1.38 -6.48 -12.66
N LEU A 47 2.59 -6.93 -12.95
CA LEU A 47 3.73 -6.08 -13.24
C LEU A 47 4.15 -6.30 -14.70
N PRO A 48 4.56 -5.23 -15.42
CA PRO A 48 4.75 -5.24 -16.87
C PRO A 48 5.82 -6.22 -17.34
N TYR A 49 6.76 -6.55 -16.45
CA TYR A 49 7.50 -7.80 -16.49
C TYR A 49 7.07 -8.60 -15.28
N PRO A 50 7.02 -9.95 -15.33
CA PRO A 50 7.04 -10.70 -14.09
C PRO A 50 8.19 -10.10 -13.30
N ILE A 51 7.91 -9.53 -12.11
CA ILE A 51 9.01 -9.36 -11.17
C ILE A 51 9.50 -10.79 -11.07
N ASP A 52 10.66 -11.05 -11.64
CA ASP A 52 11.43 -12.19 -11.24
C ASP A 52 11.73 -11.88 -9.78
N VAL A 53 10.78 -12.30 -8.93
CA VAL A 53 10.91 -12.20 -7.49
C VAL A 53 12.03 -13.13 -7.05
N GLY A 54 12.66 -13.85 -7.99
CA GLY A 54 13.73 -14.77 -7.78
C GLY A 54 13.39 -15.68 -6.63
N GLU A 55 14.41 -16.00 -5.86
CA GLU A 55 14.26 -16.56 -4.53
C GLU A 55 14.68 -15.49 -3.52
N PRO A 56 13.73 -14.78 -2.90
CA PRO A 56 14.06 -13.79 -1.89
C PRO A 56 14.70 -14.46 -0.68
N LYS A 57 15.84 -13.94 -0.25
CA LYS A 57 16.49 -14.34 1.00
C LYS A 57 15.57 -14.05 2.20
N LYS A 58 15.00 -12.84 2.22
CA LYS A 58 14.08 -12.39 3.27
C LYS A 58 13.24 -11.20 2.81
N TYR A 59 12.24 -10.90 3.62
CA TYR A 59 11.42 -9.70 3.49
C TYR A 59 11.62 -8.81 4.71
N THR A 60 11.45 -7.50 4.54
CA THR A 60 11.21 -6.58 5.65
C THR A 60 9.91 -5.89 5.39
N ILE A 61 8.98 -6.00 6.34
CA ILE A 61 7.65 -5.43 6.25
C ILE A 61 7.59 -4.23 7.19
N LEU A 62 7.13 -3.09 6.66
CA LEU A 62 6.90 -1.89 7.45
C LEU A 62 5.44 -1.49 7.26
N LEU A 63 4.69 -1.46 8.36
CA LEU A 63 3.28 -1.06 8.38
C LEU A 63 3.16 0.39 8.82
N GLU A 64 2.25 1.13 8.19
CA GLU A 64 1.85 2.49 8.57
C GLU A 64 3.03 3.45 8.81
N GLN A 65 4.05 3.40 7.95
CA GLN A 65 5.23 4.24 8.13
C GLN A 65 4.94 5.68 7.72
N SER A 66 4.94 6.57 8.73
CA SER A 66 4.77 7.99 8.52
C SER A 66 6.06 8.65 8.07
N PHE A 67 6.26 8.80 6.76
CA PHE A 67 7.39 9.55 6.20
C PHE A 67 7.17 11.07 6.25
N SER A 68 6.51 11.55 7.31
CA SER A 68 6.29 12.97 7.59
C SER A 68 5.68 13.67 6.36
N ARG A 69 6.40 14.61 5.74
CA ARG A 69 5.90 15.38 4.60
C ARG A 69 5.83 14.57 3.30
N PHE A 70 6.26 13.33 3.27
CA PHE A 70 6.05 12.43 2.12
C PHE A 70 4.82 11.51 2.30
N GLY A 71 4.01 11.81 3.32
CA GLY A 71 2.80 11.06 3.65
C GLY A 71 3.11 9.70 4.29
N ASP A 72 2.06 9.04 4.74
CA ASP A 72 2.14 7.71 5.34
C ASP A 72 2.06 6.66 4.24
N ALA A 73 2.81 5.57 4.35
CA ALA A 73 2.60 4.39 3.54
C ALA A 73 1.86 3.35 4.38
N ASP A 74 0.72 2.85 3.90
CA ASP A 74 -0.06 1.85 4.63
C ASP A 74 0.73 0.55 4.78
N LEU A 75 1.46 0.15 3.72
CA LEU A 75 2.36 -1.00 3.74
C LEU A 75 3.58 -0.75 2.84
N ILE A 76 4.75 -1.17 3.32
CA ILE A 76 5.99 -1.24 2.55
C ILE A 76 6.54 -2.66 2.69
N ILE A 77 6.82 -3.29 1.56
CA ILE A 77 7.52 -4.57 1.51
C ILE A 77 8.88 -4.33 0.85
N ILE A 78 9.94 -4.63 1.60
CA ILE A 78 11.32 -4.61 1.09
C ILE A 78 11.73 -6.07 0.87
N ILE A 79 12.01 -6.41 -0.38
CA ILE A 79 12.44 -7.75 -0.79
C ILE A 79 13.97 -7.75 -0.87
N HIS A 80 14.61 -8.62 -0.08
CA HIS A 80 16.06 -8.77 -0.03
C HIS A 80 16.48 -10.03 -0.78
N TYR A 81 17.38 -9.87 -1.74
CA TYR A 81 17.98 -10.95 -2.52
C TYR A 81 19.40 -11.23 -2.00
N GLU A 82 20.07 -12.26 -2.53
CA GLU A 82 21.46 -12.55 -2.17
C GLU A 82 22.39 -11.40 -2.56
N ASN A 83 22.22 -10.82 -3.74
CA ASN A 83 22.87 -9.57 -4.10
C ASN A 83 22.09 -8.38 -3.54
N LYS A 84 22.75 -7.57 -2.70
CA LYS A 84 22.13 -6.41 -2.04
C LYS A 84 21.66 -5.35 -3.03
N GLU A 85 22.30 -5.27 -4.20
CA GLU A 85 21.97 -4.31 -5.25
C GLU A 85 20.63 -4.62 -5.95
N ASP A 86 20.11 -5.85 -5.80
CA ASP A 86 18.86 -6.31 -6.40
C ASP A 86 17.65 -6.10 -5.49
N LYS A 87 17.85 -5.37 -4.37
CA LYS A 87 16.79 -5.05 -3.41
C LYS A 87 15.65 -4.30 -4.10
N LYS A 88 14.43 -4.82 -3.92
CA LYS A 88 13.19 -4.24 -4.47
C LYS A 88 12.32 -3.70 -3.34
N VAL A 89 11.63 -2.60 -3.58
CA VAL A 89 10.67 -2.04 -2.61
C VAL A 89 9.32 -1.86 -3.25
N LEU A 90 8.29 -2.33 -2.56
CA LEU A 90 6.90 -2.20 -2.94
C LEU A 90 6.23 -1.28 -1.93
N PHE A 91 5.74 -0.13 -2.40
CA PHE A 91 4.94 0.81 -1.62
C PHE A 91 3.47 0.57 -1.92
N PHE A 92 2.67 0.36 -0.89
CA PHE A 92 1.23 0.19 -0.99
C PHE A 92 0.50 1.37 -0.35
N GLU A 93 -0.47 1.89 -1.08
CA GLU A 93 -1.43 2.88 -0.60
C GLU A 93 -2.84 2.30 -0.77
N GLY A 94 -3.57 2.17 0.35
CA GLY A 94 -4.93 1.68 0.37
C GLY A 94 -5.95 2.79 0.15
N LYS A 95 -7.05 2.45 -0.53
CA LYS A 95 -8.27 3.26 -0.52
C LYS A 95 -9.47 2.35 -0.31
N VAL A 96 -10.51 2.91 0.31
CA VAL A 96 -11.83 2.31 0.43
C VAL A 96 -12.88 3.29 -0.08
N LYS A 97 -14.06 2.79 -0.44
CA LYS A 97 -15.22 3.63 -0.69
C LYS A 97 -15.61 4.32 0.61
N THR A 98 -15.74 5.63 0.54
CA THR A 98 -16.34 6.38 1.64
C THR A 98 -17.86 6.21 1.58
N TYR A 99 -18.50 6.14 2.75
CA TYR A 99 -19.95 5.97 2.85
C TYR A 99 -20.68 6.99 1.96
N LYS A 100 -21.55 6.50 1.05
CA LYS A 100 -22.29 7.28 0.02
C LYS A 100 -21.48 7.86 -1.15
N LYS A 101 -20.21 7.54 -1.32
CA LYS A 101 -19.41 7.97 -2.49
C LYS A 101 -18.95 6.77 -3.31
N ASN A 102 -19.14 6.89 -4.63
CA ASN A 102 -18.52 5.98 -5.58
C ASN A 102 -17.05 6.37 -5.74
N TRP A 103 -16.15 5.58 -5.15
CA TRP A 103 -14.73 5.69 -5.48
C TRP A 103 -14.52 5.10 -6.89
N ASN A 104 -13.88 5.84 -7.77
CA ASN A 104 -13.59 5.43 -9.14
C ASN A 104 -12.19 5.90 -9.53
N ILE A 105 -11.40 4.99 -10.12
CA ILE A 105 -9.99 5.24 -10.45
C ILE A 105 -9.80 6.38 -11.46
N GLU A 106 -10.68 6.51 -12.46
CA GLU A 106 -10.61 7.59 -13.45
C GLU A 106 -10.94 8.95 -12.83
N THR A 107 -11.97 8.99 -11.99
CA THR A 107 -12.35 10.21 -11.26
C THR A 107 -11.24 10.66 -10.31
N GLU A 108 -10.64 9.73 -9.58
CA GLU A 108 -9.50 10.04 -8.70
C GLU A 108 -8.25 10.44 -9.48
N PHE A 109 -8.03 9.87 -10.66
CA PHE A 109 -6.93 10.27 -11.53
C PHE A 109 -7.14 11.67 -12.11
N GLY A 110 -8.37 12.00 -12.53
CA GLY A 110 -8.72 13.34 -13.00
C GLY A 110 -8.39 14.42 -11.97
N LYS A 111 -8.74 14.19 -10.69
CA LYS A 111 -8.42 15.08 -9.57
C LYS A 111 -6.91 15.26 -9.33
N TYR A 112 -6.11 14.28 -9.73
CA TYR A 112 -4.65 14.36 -9.64
C TYR A 112 -4.05 15.15 -10.80
N ILE A 113 -4.52 14.93 -12.03
CA ILE A 113 -3.95 15.56 -13.23
C ILE A 113 -4.46 16.99 -13.45
N GLU A 114 -5.71 17.29 -13.13
CA GLU A 114 -6.31 18.60 -13.39
C GLU A 114 -5.49 19.77 -12.81
N PRO A 115 -5.03 19.75 -11.54
CA PRO A 115 -4.19 20.82 -10.99
C PRO A 115 -2.76 20.86 -11.55
N ILE A 116 -2.28 19.76 -12.14
CA ILE A 116 -0.96 19.70 -12.80
C ILE A 116 -1.02 20.41 -14.14
N ASN A 117 -2.14 20.27 -14.85
CA ASN A 117 -2.34 20.83 -16.19
C ASN A 117 -2.92 22.26 -16.18
N SER A 118 -3.48 22.72 -15.06
CA SER A 118 -4.03 24.07 -14.94
C SER A 118 -2.93 25.13 -14.83
N GLU A 119 -3.11 26.27 -15.53
CA GLU A 119 -2.22 27.43 -15.43
C GLU A 119 -2.15 27.99 -14.00
N HIS A 120 -3.23 27.84 -13.22
CA HIS A 120 -3.29 28.16 -11.80
C HIS A 120 -2.86 26.95 -10.96
N LYS A 121 -1.58 26.88 -10.59
CA LYS A 121 -0.95 25.79 -9.80
C LYS A 121 -1.47 25.62 -8.35
N ILE A 122 -2.67 26.10 -8.02
CA ILE A 122 -3.22 25.99 -6.67
C ILE A 122 -3.81 24.60 -6.50
N ARG A 123 -3.15 23.77 -5.70
CA ARG A 123 -3.63 22.43 -5.39
C ARG A 123 -4.79 22.49 -4.39
N PRO A 124 -5.89 21.74 -4.62
CA PRO A 124 -6.98 21.70 -3.66
C PRO A 124 -6.53 21.08 -2.33
N LYS A 125 -7.21 21.43 -1.24
CA LYS A 125 -6.85 21.01 0.13
C LYS A 125 -6.67 19.50 0.29
N ASN A 126 -7.45 18.70 -0.44
CA ASN A 126 -7.44 17.24 -0.40
C ASN A 126 -6.54 16.58 -1.45
N TYR A 127 -5.81 17.36 -2.27
CA TYR A 127 -4.92 16.84 -3.31
C TYR A 127 -3.97 15.79 -2.75
N TRP A 128 -3.26 16.11 -1.66
CA TRP A 128 -2.28 15.20 -1.08
C TRP A 128 -2.88 13.93 -0.47
N SER A 129 -4.19 13.86 -0.22
CA SER A 129 -4.85 12.64 0.29
C SER A 129 -5.30 11.68 -0.84
N ASN A 130 -5.27 12.15 -2.09
CA ASN A 130 -5.58 11.34 -3.26
C ASN A 130 -4.53 10.23 -3.46
N LEU A 131 -4.98 9.08 -3.96
CA LEU A 131 -4.15 7.89 -4.19
C LEU A 131 -2.89 8.20 -5.00
N PHE A 132 -3.04 8.84 -6.16
CA PHE A 132 -1.96 9.11 -7.09
C PHE A 132 -0.95 10.10 -6.50
N SER A 133 -1.44 11.09 -5.76
CA SER A 133 -0.59 12.04 -5.03
C SER A 133 0.22 11.36 -3.94
N GLN A 134 -0.37 10.43 -3.18
CA GLN A 134 0.35 9.68 -2.14
C GLN A 134 1.43 8.79 -2.74
N LEU A 135 1.13 8.08 -3.83
CA LEU A 135 2.10 7.26 -4.55
C LEU A 135 3.23 8.10 -5.16
N TYR A 136 2.91 9.26 -5.75
CA TYR A 136 3.90 10.24 -6.22
C TYR A 136 4.82 10.69 -5.09
N LEU A 137 4.30 10.94 -3.88
CA LEU A 137 5.15 11.30 -2.74
C LEU A 137 6.11 10.17 -2.34
N LYS A 138 5.72 8.89 -2.49
CA LYS A 138 6.66 7.78 -2.24
C LYS A 138 7.73 7.72 -3.31
N LYS A 139 7.38 8.01 -4.55
CA LYS A 139 8.36 8.17 -5.61
C LYS A 139 9.33 9.31 -5.32
N SER A 140 8.83 10.50 -5.00
CA SER A 140 9.67 11.64 -4.66
C SER A 140 10.57 11.36 -3.44
N LEU A 141 10.09 10.58 -2.48
CA LEU A 141 10.90 10.17 -1.33
C LEU A 141 12.13 9.35 -1.75
N ILE A 142 11.96 8.42 -2.70
CA ILE A 142 13.05 7.58 -3.19
C ILE A 142 13.96 8.35 -4.13
N ASP A 143 13.40 9.06 -5.11
CA ASP A 143 14.17 9.79 -6.13
C ASP A 143 15.10 10.83 -5.50
N ASN A 144 14.68 11.41 -4.36
CA ASN A 144 15.43 12.44 -3.65
C ASN A 144 16.08 11.91 -2.36
N TRP A 145 16.25 10.59 -2.22
CA TRP A 145 16.74 9.97 -0.99
C TRP A 145 18.08 10.59 -0.52
N ILE A 146 19.03 10.76 -1.45
CA ILE A 146 20.36 11.32 -1.15
C ILE A 146 20.23 12.76 -0.63
N GLU A 147 19.52 13.62 -1.34
CA GLU A 147 19.33 15.01 -0.96
C GLU A 147 18.63 15.13 0.40
N ILE A 148 17.59 14.34 0.64
CA ILE A 148 16.88 14.30 1.93
C ILE A 148 17.82 13.85 3.05
N ASN A 149 18.64 12.83 2.80
CA ASN A 149 19.57 12.27 3.79
C ASN A 149 20.71 13.24 4.13
N GLU A 150 21.22 13.98 3.14
CA GLU A 150 22.37 14.88 3.31
C GLU A 150 21.96 16.30 3.74
N LYS A 151 20.88 16.84 3.19
CA LYS A 151 20.43 18.23 3.39
C LYS A 151 19.20 18.36 4.30
N GLY A 152 18.59 17.25 4.69
CA GLY A 152 17.42 17.21 5.58
C GLY A 152 16.08 17.56 4.90
N GLY A 153 16.07 17.74 3.57
CA GLY A 153 14.85 17.98 2.81
C GLY A 153 15.09 18.26 1.33
N VAL A 154 13.99 18.31 0.57
CA VAL A 154 13.99 18.65 -0.86
C VAL A 154 12.80 19.54 -1.21
N LYS A 155 13.02 20.48 -2.12
CA LYS A 155 11.96 21.34 -2.67
C LYS A 155 11.34 20.67 -3.89
N LEU A 156 10.12 20.13 -3.75
CA LEU A 156 9.33 19.71 -4.90
C LEU A 156 8.70 20.94 -5.55
N LEU A 157 8.70 21.00 -6.89
CA LEU A 157 8.10 22.09 -7.69
C LEU A 157 6.68 22.45 -7.24
N GLU A 158 5.99 21.44 -6.75
CA GLU A 158 4.58 21.40 -6.44
C GLU A 158 4.25 21.71 -4.98
N SER A 159 5.28 21.94 -4.17
CA SER A 159 5.19 22.08 -2.73
C SER A 159 5.63 23.48 -2.32
N GLU A 160 4.79 24.20 -1.58
CA GLU A 160 5.12 25.53 -1.06
C GLU A 160 6.32 25.51 -0.11
N ARG A 161 6.57 24.37 0.54
CA ARG A 161 7.66 24.18 1.51
C ARG A 161 8.48 22.95 1.15
N ASP A 162 9.71 22.92 1.62
CA ASP A 162 10.56 21.74 1.52
C ASP A 162 9.91 20.54 2.19
N ARG A 163 9.99 19.40 1.53
CA ARG A 163 9.55 18.11 2.06
C ARG A 163 10.69 17.54 2.87
N LYS A 164 10.40 17.12 4.09
CA LYS A 164 11.37 16.63 5.08
C LYS A 164 10.83 15.37 5.74
N ILE A 165 11.74 14.48 6.14
CA ILE A 165 11.42 13.29 6.95
C ILE A 165 11.19 13.63 8.43
N GLY A 166 11.77 14.74 8.91
CA GLY A 166 11.75 15.10 10.32
C GLY A 166 12.74 14.29 11.15
N GLU A 167 12.62 14.39 12.47
CA GLU A 167 13.65 13.92 13.42
C GLU A 167 13.25 12.63 14.17
N ASN A 168 12.05 12.09 13.89
CA ASN A 168 11.58 10.89 14.56
C ASN A 168 12.51 9.70 14.25
N LYS A 169 13.13 9.13 15.30
CA LYS A 169 14.13 8.05 15.17
C LYS A 169 13.58 6.79 14.52
N ILE A 170 12.30 6.47 14.69
CA ILE A 170 11.66 5.29 14.08
C ILE A 170 11.49 5.52 12.58
N VAL A 171 11.01 6.70 12.19
CA VAL A 171 10.86 7.08 10.78
C VAL A 171 12.22 7.12 10.09
N LEU A 172 13.25 7.69 10.74
CA LEU A 172 14.62 7.71 10.21
C LEU A 172 15.19 6.29 10.03
N LYS A 173 14.92 5.36 10.96
CA LYS A 173 15.30 3.95 10.81
C LYS A 173 14.60 3.30 9.61
N ALA A 174 13.31 3.57 9.41
CA ALA A 174 12.57 3.08 8.25
C ALA A 174 13.12 3.66 6.94
N PHE A 175 13.35 4.98 6.90
CA PHE A 175 13.91 5.69 5.75
C PHE A 175 15.29 5.17 5.34
N LYS A 176 16.18 4.87 6.30
CA LYS A 176 17.49 4.26 6.02
C LYS A 176 17.39 2.86 5.40
N LYS A 177 16.33 2.09 5.67
CA LYS A 177 16.13 0.77 5.03
C LYS A 177 15.86 0.89 3.53
N LEU A 178 15.42 2.06 3.07
CA LEU A 178 15.18 2.35 1.66
C LEU A 178 16.47 2.70 0.89
N ASN A 179 17.62 2.84 1.54
CA ASN A 179 18.87 3.18 0.86
C ASN A 179 19.34 2.09 -0.12
N GLY A 180 19.74 2.45 -1.34
CA GLY A 180 20.27 1.51 -2.34
C GLY A 180 19.19 0.63 -3.00
N CYS A 181 17.94 1.09 -3.08
CA CYS A 181 16.90 0.42 -3.87
C CYS A 181 16.99 0.85 -5.33
N LYS A 182 17.33 -0.08 -6.23
CA LYS A 182 17.31 0.20 -7.68
C LYS A 182 15.93 0.09 -8.30
N GLN A 183 15.08 -0.78 -7.76
CA GLN A 183 13.74 -1.03 -8.27
C GLN A 183 12.69 -0.76 -7.19
N ASN A 184 11.74 0.11 -7.52
CA ASN A 184 10.68 0.54 -6.63
C ASN A 184 9.35 0.48 -7.38
N TYR A 185 8.32 -0.05 -6.72
CA TYR A 185 6.99 -0.25 -7.28
C TYR A 185 5.98 0.48 -6.42
N TYR A 186 5.03 1.16 -7.06
CA TYR A 186 4.01 1.99 -6.40
C TYR A 186 2.64 1.40 -6.68
N ILE A 187 2.01 0.83 -5.66
CA ILE A 187 0.83 -0.02 -5.77
C ILE A 187 -0.36 0.63 -5.05
N GLY A 188 -1.46 0.83 -5.77
CA GLY A 188 -2.75 1.15 -5.17
C GLY A 188 -3.55 -0.10 -4.82
N LEU A 189 -3.93 -0.27 -3.55
CA LEU A 189 -4.93 -1.24 -3.11
C LEU A 189 -6.30 -0.58 -3.09
N ILE A 190 -7.15 -0.90 -4.06
CA ILE A 190 -8.31 -0.04 -4.40
C ILE A 190 -9.66 -0.78 -4.42
N PRO A 191 -10.76 -0.07 -4.10
CA PRO A 191 -12.09 -0.66 -3.97
C PRO A 191 -12.82 -0.63 -5.32
N THR A 192 -12.28 -1.39 -6.28
CA THR A 192 -12.84 -1.53 -7.63
C THR A 192 -12.68 -2.96 -8.12
N LEU A 193 -13.34 -3.30 -9.22
CA LEU A 193 -13.19 -4.58 -9.90
C LEU A 193 -11.93 -4.60 -10.75
N GLU A 194 -11.35 -5.79 -10.91
CA GLU A 194 -10.15 -6.00 -11.74
C GLU A 194 -10.36 -5.56 -13.21
N GLU A 195 -11.58 -5.67 -13.73
CA GLU A 195 -11.91 -5.20 -15.07
C GLU A 195 -11.79 -3.68 -15.24
N ASN A 196 -12.09 -2.91 -14.20
CA ASN A 196 -11.99 -1.45 -14.24
C ASN A 196 -10.52 -1.02 -14.21
N ILE A 197 -9.67 -1.76 -13.49
CA ILE A 197 -8.22 -1.57 -13.53
C ILE A 197 -7.69 -1.79 -14.95
N LYS A 198 -8.12 -2.85 -15.64
CA LYS A 198 -7.71 -3.13 -17.03
C LYS A 198 -8.15 -2.06 -18.03
N LYS A 199 -9.31 -1.45 -17.79
CA LYS A 199 -9.88 -0.38 -18.63
C LYS A 199 -9.19 0.96 -18.39
N PHE A 200 -8.65 1.21 -17.21
CA PHE A 200 -7.97 2.46 -16.85
C PHE A 200 -6.80 2.77 -17.81
N LYS A 201 -6.79 3.99 -18.36
CA LYS A 201 -5.78 4.47 -19.32
C LYS A 201 -4.97 5.68 -18.83
N GLY A 202 -5.11 6.06 -17.57
CA GLY A 202 -4.35 7.18 -17.01
C GLY A 202 -2.84 6.92 -17.08
N LYS A 203 -2.09 7.94 -17.46
CA LYS A 203 -0.63 7.88 -17.59
C LYS A 203 0.04 8.87 -16.66
N THR A 204 1.06 8.41 -15.97
CA THR A 204 1.96 9.22 -15.14
C THR A 204 3.37 9.16 -15.72
N ASP A 205 4.26 10.04 -15.24
CA ASP A 205 5.70 10.02 -15.54
C ASP A 205 6.45 8.86 -14.85
N PHE A 206 5.72 8.00 -14.15
CA PHE A 206 6.23 6.83 -13.45
C PHE A 206 5.23 5.69 -13.50
N ASP A 207 5.70 4.47 -13.29
CA ASP A 207 4.86 3.28 -13.34
C ASP A 207 4.00 3.14 -12.08
N LEU A 208 2.71 2.98 -12.32
CA LEU A 208 1.71 2.71 -11.30
C LEU A 208 1.14 1.31 -11.50
N HIS A 209 0.95 0.63 -10.38
CA HIS A 209 0.32 -0.69 -10.36
C HIS A 209 -0.89 -0.65 -9.44
N PHE A 210 -1.82 -1.56 -9.68
CA PHE A 210 -3.05 -1.63 -8.91
C PHE A 210 -3.35 -3.08 -8.57
N LEU A 211 -3.93 -3.27 -7.40
CA LEU A 211 -4.45 -4.54 -6.94
C LEU A 211 -5.82 -4.28 -6.31
N SER A 212 -6.85 -4.95 -6.82
CA SER A 212 -8.20 -4.80 -6.30
C SER A 212 -8.36 -5.49 -4.94
N TRP A 213 -9.18 -4.92 -4.06
CA TRP A 213 -9.59 -5.61 -2.84
C TRP A 213 -10.34 -6.92 -3.12
N GLU A 214 -11.04 -7.01 -4.25
CA GLU A 214 -11.66 -8.24 -4.74
C GLU A 214 -10.62 -9.37 -4.90
N THR A 215 -9.49 -9.08 -5.56
CA THR A 215 -8.41 -10.06 -5.76
C THR A 215 -7.78 -10.45 -4.43
N VAL A 216 -7.54 -9.49 -3.52
CA VAL A 216 -7.03 -9.77 -2.18
C VAL A 216 -8.01 -10.63 -1.37
N HIS A 217 -9.31 -10.34 -1.45
CA HIS A 217 -10.33 -11.13 -0.78
C HIS A 217 -10.37 -12.57 -1.31
N LYS A 218 -10.29 -12.76 -2.63
CA LYS A 218 -10.21 -14.09 -3.23
C LYS A 218 -8.98 -14.85 -2.74
N PHE A 219 -7.80 -14.23 -2.76
CA PHE A 219 -6.58 -14.80 -2.18
C PHE A 219 -6.78 -15.25 -0.72
N CYS A 220 -7.42 -14.42 0.10
CA CYS A 220 -7.71 -14.78 1.49
C CYS A 220 -8.67 -15.97 1.63
N LYS A 221 -9.61 -16.15 0.70
CA LYS A 221 -10.52 -17.31 0.68
C LYS A 221 -9.76 -18.58 0.30
N ASP A 222 -8.98 -18.51 -0.77
CA ASP A 222 -8.21 -19.63 -1.31
C ASP A 222 -7.20 -20.14 -0.26
N ASN A 223 -6.56 -19.22 0.46
CA ASN A 223 -5.62 -19.52 1.56
C ASN A 223 -6.27 -19.64 2.96
N LYS A 224 -7.61 -19.67 3.04
CA LYS A 224 -8.38 -19.90 4.28
C LYS A 224 -8.01 -18.96 5.44
N LEU A 225 -7.70 -17.70 5.15
CA LEU A 225 -7.31 -16.67 6.13
C LEU A 225 -8.52 -16.15 6.93
N LYS A 226 -9.13 -17.01 7.74
CA LYS A 226 -10.44 -16.78 8.40
C LYS A 226 -10.53 -15.47 9.18
N LYS A 227 -9.45 -15.02 9.83
CA LYS A 227 -9.44 -13.76 10.58
C LYS A 227 -9.53 -12.54 9.64
N VAL A 228 -8.80 -12.58 8.53
CA VAL A 228 -8.84 -11.52 7.50
C VAL A 228 -10.21 -11.49 6.82
N LEU A 229 -10.79 -12.65 6.52
CA LEU A 229 -12.14 -12.74 5.93
C LEU A 229 -13.22 -12.12 6.84
N LYS A 230 -13.11 -12.28 8.16
CA LYS A 230 -13.98 -11.58 9.12
C LYS A 230 -13.79 -10.07 9.05
N MET A 231 -12.56 -9.59 8.79
CA MET A 231 -12.26 -8.16 8.62
C MET A 231 -12.90 -7.58 7.37
N PHE A 232 -12.83 -8.29 6.24
CA PHE A 232 -13.55 -7.92 5.01
C PHE A 232 -15.06 -7.83 5.25
N LYS A 233 -15.64 -8.82 5.95
CA LYS A 233 -17.07 -8.81 6.29
C LYS A 233 -17.45 -7.65 7.22
N TYR A 234 -16.59 -7.28 8.16
CA TYR A 234 -16.84 -6.16 9.06
C TYR A 234 -16.84 -4.80 8.34
N ASN A 235 -15.99 -4.66 7.32
CA ASN A 235 -15.88 -3.44 6.50
C ASN A 235 -16.75 -3.52 5.21
N ASP A 236 -17.79 -4.35 5.21
CA ASP A 236 -18.65 -4.52 4.04
C ASP A 236 -19.31 -3.19 3.63
N GLY A 237 -19.45 -2.98 2.32
CA GLY A 237 -19.92 -1.71 1.74
C GLY A 237 -18.87 -0.59 1.63
N GLN A 238 -17.67 -0.74 2.22
CA GLN A 238 -16.52 0.15 1.97
C GLN A 238 -15.51 -0.45 0.99
N ILE A 239 -15.43 -1.78 0.92
CA ILE A 239 -14.41 -2.49 0.16
C ILE A 239 -14.85 -2.86 -1.26
N TYR A 240 -16.16 -3.00 -1.49
CA TYR A 240 -16.79 -3.42 -2.75
C TYR A 240 -17.56 -2.33 -3.46
#